data_AF-A0A1H7VL51-F1
#
_entry.id   AF-A0A1H7VL51-F1
#
_cell.length_a   1.000
_cell.length_b   1.000
_cell.length_c   1.000
_cell.angle_alpha   90.00
_cell.angle_beta   90.00
_cell.angle_gamma   90.00
#
_symmetry.space_group_name_H-M   'P 1'
#
loop_
_entity.id
_entity.type
_entity.pdbx_description
1 polymer ?
#
loop_
_entity_poly.entity_id
_entity_poly.type
_entity_poly.pdbx_seq_one_letter_code
_entity_poly.pdbx_strand_id
1 'polypeptide(L)'
;MKKNYLKLFAAAVIISSPFIFQACTEDEDVATIAVVGIAQDPANFKGEVANGQVVTLDATKVYVLNGAVRVKSGGKLVIPAGTRIVATAAADSYILVEQGGQIYANGTSASPVTFNSSAATAGSWGGIIICGRAPINTGTTGTTEVGSASYGGTAATDNSGSLTYVRIENAGISYATGKNFNGLSLYGIGSDTKVENIAVVSGAEDGIQIYGGTVNLTNIVSIGNADDALVWTDGWVGTASNIYTKRRTSGTGNTGIKGLSNAANTDASPRSNPVIKNVTLIGGTTGESQAIRLYSGTYASFENVVLSDWTDGFSLESDSTVTHFNGESKIKDVFFDTNVTNKITAKATDGSNVAIQSSTYNEKADATGAGNQLASPAWAIGWSSLQ
;
A
#
# COMPACT_ATOMS: atom_id res chain seq x y z
N MET A 1 -30.05 -3.84 67.62
CA MET A 1 -29.74 -2.88 68.70
C MET A 1 -28.89 -1.75 68.14
N LYS A 2 -29.36 -0.51 68.38
CA LYS A 2 -28.69 0.81 68.45
C LYS A 2 -27.51 1.17 67.51
N LYS A 3 -27.76 2.28 66.80
CA LYS A 3 -26.89 3.25 66.11
C LYS A 3 -25.59 3.60 66.86
N ASN A 4 -24.54 4.02 66.14
CA ASN A 4 -24.08 5.42 66.22
C ASN A 4 -23.01 5.78 65.18
N TYR A 5 -23.24 6.93 64.55
CA TYR A 5 -22.28 7.71 63.79
C TYR A 5 -21.45 8.56 64.77
N LEU A 6 -20.14 8.71 64.53
CA LEU A 6 -19.42 9.89 65.01
C LEU A 6 -18.44 10.36 63.93
N LYS A 7 -18.66 11.60 63.51
CA LYS A 7 -17.78 12.35 62.62
C LYS A 7 -16.65 13.00 63.44
N LEU A 8 -15.63 13.43 62.70
CA LEU A 8 -15.02 14.77 62.74
C LEU A 8 -13.55 14.91 63.21
N PHE A 9 -12.83 15.59 62.33
CA PHE A 9 -11.71 16.53 62.47
C PHE A 9 -10.24 16.08 62.41
N ALA A 10 -9.58 16.78 61.48
CA ALA A 10 -8.17 16.84 61.16
C ALA A 10 -7.31 17.48 62.27
N ALA A 11 -6.03 17.13 62.31
CA ALA A 11 -4.92 18.08 62.48
C ALA A 11 -3.60 17.38 62.17
N ALA A 12 -2.78 18.05 61.35
CA ALA A 12 -1.45 17.65 60.93
C ALA A 12 -0.40 17.78 62.04
N VAL A 13 0.62 16.92 62.05
CA VAL A 13 1.97 17.27 62.51
C VAL A 13 3.00 16.60 61.61
N ILE A 14 3.86 17.44 61.05
CA ILE A 14 5.06 17.17 60.27
C ILE A 14 6.15 16.62 61.19
N ILE A 15 6.77 15.49 60.85
CA ILE A 15 8.13 15.18 61.28
C ILE A 15 8.91 14.69 60.06
N SER A 16 9.76 15.58 59.57
CA SER A 16 10.84 15.37 58.61
C SER A 16 11.81 14.29 59.09
N SER A 17 12.10 13.31 58.24
CA SER A 17 13.31 12.49 58.33
C SER A 17 14.12 12.65 57.04
N PRO A 18 15.45 12.79 57.11
CA PRO A 18 16.28 13.06 55.95
C PRO A 18 16.35 11.82 55.05
N PHE A 19 15.86 11.95 53.82
CA PHE A 19 16.17 11.01 52.75
C PHE A 19 17.65 11.19 52.40
N ILE A 20 18.43 10.17 52.71
CA ILE A 20 19.77 9.96 52.18
C ILE A 20 19.61 9.74 50.67
N PHE A 21 20.18 10.64 49.86
CA PHE A 21 20.38 10.40 48.43
C PHE A 21 21.36 9.24 48.28
N GLN A 22 20.84 8.04 48.12
CA GLN A 22 21.59 6.90 47.60
C GLN A 22 21.52 6.99 46.08
N ALA A 23 22.62 7.44 45.47
CA ALA A 23 22.79 7.44 44.03
C ALA A 23 22.84 5.99 43.54
N CYS A 24 21.68 5.47 43.12
CA CYS A 24 21.61 4.30 42.27
C CYS A 24 21.77 4.79 40.83
N THR A 25 22.96 4.57 40.26
CA THR A 25 23.14 4.46 38.81
C THR A 25 22.42 3.19 38.37
N GLU A 26 21.15 3.29 38.01
CA GLU A 26 20.55 2.30 37.13
C GLU A 26 20.94 2.70 35.71
N ASP A 27 22.01 2.07 35.21
CA ASP A 27 22.16 1.91 33.76
C ASP A 27 20.90 1.18 33.30
N GLU A 28 20.01 1.87 32.59
CA GLU A 28 18.94 1.20 31.88
C GLU A 28 19.61 0.33 30.82
N ASP A 29 19.70 -0.97 31.11
CA ASP A 29 20.03 -2.01 30.13
C ASP A 29 19.00 -1.93 29.00
N VAL A 30 19.33 -1.16 27.95
CA VAL A 30 18.60 -1.21 26.68
C VAL A 30 18.71 -2.65 26.19
N ALA A 31 17.60 -3.38 26.26
CA ALA A 31 17.54 -4.77 25.83
C ALA A 31 18.08 -4.89 24.40
N THR A 32 19.26 -5.51 24.25
CA THR A 32 19.87 -5.75 22.95
C THR A 32 19.10 -6.89 22.27
N ILE A 33 18.47 -6.60 21.13
CA ILE A 33 17.83 -7.62 20.30
C ILE A 33 18.94 -8.52 19.75
N ALA A 34 18.94 -9.80 20.12
CA ALA A 34 19.86 -10.77 19.55
C ALA A 34 19.53 -10.97 18.06
N VAL A 35 20.32 -10.36 17.18
CA VAL A 35 20.12 -10.42 15.74
C VAL A 35 20.55 -11.80 15.21
N VAL A 36 19.66 -12.48 14.49
CA VAL A 36 19.85 -13.85 13.99
C VAL A 36 19.78 -13.94 12.48
N GLY A 37 20.36 -15.01 11.92
CA GLY A 37 20.27 -15.34 10.50
C GLY A 37 20.79 -14.22 9.60
N ILE A 38 20.03 -13.91 8.54
CA ILE A 38 20.41 -12.93 7.52
C ILE A 38 20.65 -11.52 8.06
N ALA A 39 20.18 -11.20 9.27
CA ALA A 39 20.34 -9.88 9.87
C ALA A 39 21.68 -9.70 10.60
N GLN A 40 22.47 -10.76 10.79
CA GLN A 40 23.80 -10.69 11.45
C GLN A 40 24.82 -9.86 10.69
N ASP A 41 24.65 -9.73 9.37
CA ASP A 41 25.48 -8.87 8.52
C ASP A 41 24.61 -7.76 7.89
N PRO A 42 24.37 -6.64 8.61
CA PRO A 42 23.60 -5.53 8.07
C PRO A 42 24.20 -4.95 6.77
N ALA A 43 25.50 -5.10 6.51
CA ALA A 43 26.11 -4.57 5.29
C ALA A 43 25.88 -5.47 4.06
N ASN A 44 25.29 -6.65 4.24
CA ASN A 44 25.04 -7.63 3.19
C ASN A 44 23.73 -8.39 3.48
N PHE A 45 22.67 -7.64 3.75
CA PHE A 45 21.35 -8.17 4.10
C PHE A 45 20.73 -8.87 2.89
N LYS A 46 20.81 -10.21 2.86
CA LYS A 46 20.25 -11.07 1.80
C LYS A 46 20.14 -12.52 2.28
N GLY A 47 19.42 -13.34 1.53
CA GLY A 47 19.27 -14.77 1.79
C GLY A 47 17.86 -15.12 2.26
N GLU A 48 17.72 -16.23 2.97
CA GLU A 48 16.42 -16.77 3.35
C GLU A 48 16.13 -16.62 4.85
N VAL A 49 14.90 -16.23 5.18
CA VAL A 49 14.31 -16.44 6.52
C VAL A 49 13.56 -17.76 6.46
N ALA A 50 14.18 -18.82 6.97
CA ALA A 50 13.71 -20.19 6.83
C ALA A 50 12.54 -20.52 7.78
N ASN A 51 11.91 -21.67 7.57
CA ASN A 51 10.84 -22.18 8.42
C ASN A 51 11.26 -22.22 9.90
N GLY A 52 10.42 -21.67 10.78
CA GLY A 52 10.66 -21.61 12.22
C GLY A 52 11.59 -20.48 12.66
N GLN A 53 12.20 -19.74 11.73
CA GLN A 53 13.02 -18.58 12.07
C GLN A 53 12.19 -17.32 12.23
N VAL A 54 12.54 -16.55 13.26
CA VAL A 54 12.10 -15.16 13.42
C VAL A 54 13.33 -14.28 13.37
N VAL A 55 13.47 -13.50 12.29
CA VAL A 55 14.56 -12.55 12.11
C VAL A 55 14.03 -11.17 12.47
N THR A 56 14.50 -10.60 13.58
CA THR A 56 14.19 -9.22 13.98
C THR A 56 15.39 -8.33 13.68
N LEU A 57 15.15 -7.26 12.93
CA LEU A 57 16.19 -6.27 12.62
C LEU A 57 16.45 -5.35 13.81
N ASP A 58 17.68 -4.86 13.94
CA ASP A 58 18.09 -3.83 14.90
C ASP A 58 17.90 -2.45 14.26
N ALA A 59 16.93 -1.67 14.75
CA ALA A 59 16.62 -0.34 14.20
C ALA A 59 17.76 0.68 14.32
N THR A 60 18.78 0.42 15.13
CA THR A 60 19.98 1.26 15.21
C THR A 60 20.94 1.06 14.04
N LYS A 61 20.71 0.03 13.22
CA LYS A 61 21.52 -0.30 12.03
C LYS A 61 20.82 0.15 10.75
N VAL A 62 21.66 0.40 9.73
CA VAL A 62 21.21 0.46 8.34
C VAL A 62 21.48 -0.90 7.70
N TYR A 63 20.46 -1.47 7.08
CA TYR A 63 20.56 -2.75 6.39
C TYR A 63 20.72 -2.52 4.89
N VAL A 64 21.83 -2.96 4.32
CA VAL A 64 22.12 -2.89 2.89
C VAL A 64 21.57 -4.14 2.22
N LEU A 65 20.44 -4.01 1.53
CA LEU A 65 19.81 -5.09 0.76
C LEU A 65 20.62 -5.35 -0.51
N ASN A 66 21.53 -6.32 -0.44
CA ASN A 66 22.54 -6.60 -1.48
C ASN A 66 22.24 -7.91 -2.23
N GLY A 67 20.97 -8.06 -2.63
CA GLY A 67 20.40 -9.27 -3.19
C GLY A 67 19.02 -9.56 -2.60
N ALA A 68 18.46 -10.72 -2.95
CA ALA A 68 17.11 -11.06 -2.55
C ALA A 68 17.04 -11.47 -1.08
N VAL A 69 16.06 -10.94 -0.34
CA VAL A 69 15.60 -11.51 0.93
C VAL A 69 14.32 -12.28 0.69
N ARG A 70 14.33 -13.58 0.99
CA ARG A 70 13.18 -14.47 0.82
C ARG A 70 12.66 -14.94 2.17
N VAL A 71 11.43 -14.57 2.51
CA VAL A 71 10.76 -15.09 3.70
C VAL A 71 9.99 -16.33 3.31
N LYS A 72 10.50 -17.49 3.70
CA LYS A 72 9.94 -18.80 3.33
C LYS A 72 8.73 -19.13 4.20
N SER A 73 7.95 -20.13 3.79
CA SER A 73 6.84 -20.66 4.60
C SER A 73 7.30 -20.97 6.03
N GLY A 74 6.61 -20.41 7.03
CA GLY A 74 6.92 -20.55 8.45
C GLY A 74 8.04 -19.63 8.97
N GLY A 75 8.69 -18.85 8.11
CA GLY A 75 9.65 -17.81 8.49
C GLY A 75 8.97 -16.47 8.75
N LYS A 76 9.55 -15.66 9.63
CA LYS A 76 9.05 -14.32 9.99
C LYS A 76 10.16 -13.27 9.95
N LEU A 77 9.95 -12.21 9.17
CA LEU A 77 10.81 -11.03 9.15
C LEU A 77 10.14 -9.89 9.93
N VAL A 78 10.79 -9.40 10.98
CA VAL A 78 10.30 -8.30 11.81
C VAL A 78 11.23 -7.09 11.63
N ILE A 79 10.65 -5.97 11.20
CA ILE A 79 11.35 -4.72 10.91
C ILE A 79 10.78 -3.65 11.84
N PRO A 80 11.47 -3.33 12.95
CA PRO A 80 10.98 -2.35 13.92
C PRO A 80 10.88 -0.92 13.35
N ALA A 81 10.17 -0.05 14.07
CA ALA A 81 10.04 1.35 13.70
C ALA A 81 11.41 2.03 13.52
N GLY A 82 11.52 2.91 12.52
CA GLY A 82 12.73 3.66 12.23
C GLY A 82 13.84 2.87 11.51
N THR A 83 13.67 1.56 11.27
CA THR A 83 14.67 0.79 10.51
C THR A 83 14.80 1.33 9.07
N ARG A 84 16.05 1.45 8.63
CA ARG A 84 16.41 1.89 7.28
C ARG A 84 17.00 0.73 6.49
N ILE A 85 16.38 0.41 5.36
CA ILE A 85 16.86 -0.60 4.41
C ILE A 85 17.26 0.12 3.12
N VAL A 86 18.53 -0.02 2.73
CA VAL A 86 19.10 0.60 1.53
C VAL A 86 19.39 -0.50 0.51
N ALA A 87 18.62 -0.56 -0.57
CA ALA A 87 18.83 -1.52 -1.65
C ALA A 87 20.02 -1.12 -2.52
N THR A 88 20.91 -2.08 -2.78
CA THR A 88 21.90 -1.96 -3.86
C THR A 88 21.15 -1.79 -5.18
N ALA A 89 21.64 -0.88 -6.04
CA ALA A 89 21.04 -0.64 -7.33
C ALA A 89 21.24 -1.82 -8.30
N ALA A 90 20.38 -2.83 -8.20
CA ALA A 90 20.42 -4.04 -9.01
C ALA A 90 19.06 -4.76 -9.01
N ALA A 91 18.79 -5.49 -10.10
CA ALA A 91 17.54 -6.23 -10.27
C ALA A 91 17.38 -7.44 -9.33
N ASP A 92 18.47 -7.90 -8.72
CA ASP A 92 18.45 -8.97 -7.73
C ASP A 92 18.16 -8.48 -6.30
N SER A 93 18.10 -7.16 -6.07
CA SER A 93 17.84 -6.56 -4.77
C SER A 93 16.35 -6.31 -4.58
N TYR A 94 15.67 -7.22 -3.87
CA TYR A 94 14.24 -7.17 -3.58
C TYR A 94 13.89 -7.98 -2.33
N ILE A 95 12.71 -7.75 -1.76
CA ILE A 95 12.15 -8.58 -0.69
C ILE A 95 10.98 -9.38 -1.25
N LEU A 96 11.00 -10.69 -1.02
CA LEU A 96 9.94 -11.61 -1.43
C LEU A 96 9.46 -12.42 -0.23
N VAL A 97 8.19 -12.25 0.13
CA VAL A 97 7.51 -13.08 1.12
C VAL A 97 6.72 -14.15 0.36
N GLU A 98 7.16 -15.40 0.47
CA GLU A 98 6.49 -16.55 -0.16
C GLU A 98 5.29 -17.01 0.68
N GLN A 99 4.38 -17.79 0.10
CA GLN A 99 3.19 -18.29 0.79
C GLN A 99 3.50 -18.92 2.15
N GLY A 100 2.90 -18.36 3.22
CA GLY A 100 3.09 -18.79 4.60
C GLY A 100 4.30 -18.19 5.31
N GLY A 101 5.12 -17.41 4.62
CA GLY A 101 6.05 -16.48 5.24
C GLY A 101 5.30 -15.25 5.75
N GLN A 102 5.87 -14.54 6.72
CA GLN A 102 5.26 -13.33 7.27
C GLN A 102 6.27 -12.18 7.38
N ILE A 103 5.83 -10.98 7.05
CA ILE A 103 6.59 -9.74 7.24
C ILE A 103 5.87 -8.80 8.19
N TYR A 104 6.59 -8.21 9.14
CA TYR A 104 6.08 -7.24 10.11
C TYR A 104 6.92 -5.98 10.05
N ALA A 105 6.56 -5.05 9.16
CA ALA A 105 7.18 -3.72 9.09
C ALA A 105 6.35 -2.75 9.96
N ASN A 106 6.87 -2.47 11.15
CA ASN A 106 6.14 -1.83 12.23
C ASN A 106 6.59 -0.38 12.42
N GLY A 107 6.51 0.42 11.36
CA GLY A 107 6.78 1.84 11.42
C GLY A 107 5.77 2.59 12.29
N THR A 108 6.10 3.85 12.58
CA THR A 108 5.18 4.84 13.16
C THR A 108 5.21 6.11 12.33
N SER A 109 4.25 7.02 12.53
CA SER A 109 4.27 8.34 11.88
C SER A 109 5.54 9.15 12.20
N ALA A 110 6.09 8.99 13.41
CA ALA A 110 7.32 9.65 13.84
C ALA A 110 8.59 8.91 13.39
N SER A 111 8.50 7.61 13.10
CA SER A 111 9.64 6.75 12.74
C SER A 111 9.18 5.67 11.77
N PRO A 112 8.95 6.04 10.49
CA PRO A 112 8.54 5.08 9.48
C PRO A 112 9.66 4.06 9.20
N VAL A 113 9.29 2.88 8.70
CA VAL A 113 10.26 1.96 8.08
C VAL A 113 10.52 2.46 6.66
N THR A 114 11.77 2.68 6.30
CA THR A 114 12.14 3.22 4.98
C THR A 114 12.93 2.21 4.17
N PHE A 115 12.49 1.99 2.94
CA PHE A 115 13.20 1.25 1.90
C PHE A 115 13.56 2.24 0.78
N ASN A 116 14.84 2.42 0.51
CA ASN A 116 15.30 3.29 -0.57
C ASN A 116 16.46 2.67 -1.33
N SER A 117 16.71 3.14 -2.54
CA SER A 117 17.88 2.71 -3.32
C SER A 117 19.14 3.48 -2.93
N SER A 118 20.30 2.83 -3.02
CA SER A 118 21.62 3.47 -2.92
C SER A 118 21.88 4.47 -4.05
N ALA A 119 21.21 4.31 -5.21
CA ALA A 119 21.33 5.20 -6.36
C ALA A 119 20.32 6.36 -6.35
N ALA A 120 19.32 6.33 -5.47
CA ALA A 120 18.23 7.32 -5.39
C ALA A 120 17.55 7.63 -6.74
N THR A 121 17.57 6.67 -7.68
CA THR A 121 17.03 6.79 -9.04
C THR A 121 15.85 5.85 -9.21
N ALA A 122 14.74 6.31 -9.79
CA ALA A 122 13.59 5.47 -10.09
C ALA A 122 13.98 4.16 -10.81
N GLY A 123 13.39 3.03 -10.42
CA GLY A 123 13.65 1.74 -11.07
C GLY A 123 15.04 1.19 -10.82
N SER A 124 15.63 1.44 -9.66
CA SER A 124 16.97 0.94 -9.35
C SER A 124 17.00 -0.32 -8.48
N TRP A 125 15.85 -0.76 -7.95
CA TRP A 125 15.72 -2.02 -7.21
C TRP A 125 14.30 -2.60 -7.34
N GLY A 126 14.09 -3.84 -6.88
CA GLY A 126 12.88 -4.61 -7.17
C GLY A 126 11.68 -4.41 -6.22
N GLY A 127 11.79 -3.57 -5.20
CA GLY A 127 10.66 -3.34 -4.28
C GLY A 127 10.33 -4.53 -3.38
N ILE A 128 9.07 -4.60 -2.95
CA ILE A 128 8.56 -5.61 -2.02
C ILE A 128 7.46 -6.43 -2.68
N ILE A 129 7.59 -7.75 -2.62
CA ILE A 129 6.62 -8.71 -3.14
C ILE A 129 6.11 -9.57 -1.99
N ILE A 130 4.79 -9.70 -1.86
CA ILE A 130 4.16 -10.56 -0.85
C ILE A 130 3.21 -11.51 -1.57
N CYS A 131 3.32 -12.81 -1.28
CA CYS A 131 2.51 -13.87 -1.85
C CYS A 131 1.68 -14.54 -0.75
N GLY A 132 0.36 -14.45 -0.87
CA GLY A 132 -0.61 -15.05 0.03
C GLY A 132 -1.38 -16.19 -0.62
N ARG A 133 -2.33 -16.74 0.14
CA ARG A 133 -3.17 -17.91 -0.23
C ARG A 133 -4.63 -17.56 -0.50
N ALA A 134 -4.96 -16.28 -0.63
CA ALA A 134 -6.33 -15.83 -0.90
C ALA A 134 -6.73 -16.07 -2.37
N PRO A 135 -8.04 -16.16 -2.68
CA PRO A 135 -8.52 -16.45 -4.02
C PRO A 135 -8.06 -15.47 -5.09
N ILE A 136 -7.82 -16.01 -6.29
CA ILE A 136 -7.53 -15.27 -7.52
C ILE A 136 -8.42 -15.82 -8.64
N ASN A 137 -8.53 -15.12 -9.76
CA ASN A 137 -9.40 -15.54 -10.88
C ASN A 137 -8.64 -16.02 -12.13
N THR A 138 -7.31 -16.15 -12.06
CA THR A 138 -6.45 -16.69 -13.12
C THR A 138 -6.21 -18.19 -12.99
N GLY A 139 -6.79 -18.83 -11.97
CA GLY A 139 -6.64 -20.24 -11.62
C GLY A 139 -6.80 -20.43 -10.10
N THR A 140 -6.54 -21.63 -9.58
CA THR A 140 -6.46 -21.83 -8.11
C THR A 140 -5.20 -21.19 -7.54
N THR A 141 -4.09 -21.27 -8.27
CA THR A 141 -2.80 -20.69 -7.91
C THR A 141 -2.16 -20.09 -9.15
N GLY A 142 -1.34 -19.05 -8.98
CA GLY A 142 -0.51 -18.44 -10.00
C GLY A 142 0.97 -18.45 -9.61
N THR A 143 1.79 -17.88 -10.50
CA THR A 143 3.23 -17.66 -10.27
C THR A 143 3.55 -16.20 -10.51
N THR A 144 4.33 -15.57 -9.62
CA THR A 144 4.75 -14.18 -9.76
C THR A 144 5.60 -13.97 -11.01
N GLU A 145 5.53 -12.78 -11.59
CA GLU A 145 6.31 -12.44 -12.80
C GLU A 145 7.81 -12.51 -12.56
N VAL A 146 8.23 -12.05 -11.37
CA VAL A 146 9.61 -12.08 -10.88
C VAL A 146 9.72 -12.91 -9.60
N GLY A 147 10.84 -13.62 -9.46
CA GLY A 147 11.12 -14.46 -8.29
C GLY A 147 10.52 -15.87 -8.33
N SER A 148 9.60 -16.14 -9.27
CA SER A 148 8.93 -17.43 -9.51
C SER A 148 8.25 -18.02 -8.27
N ALA A 149 7.62 -17.18 -7.44
CA ALA A 149 6.90 -17.61 -6.24
C ALA A 149 5.46 -17.97 -6.58
N SER A 150 4.92 -18.99 -5.91
CA SER A 150 3.50 -19.31 -6.01
C SER A 150 2.66 -18.36 -5.16
N TYR A 151 1.46 -18.02 -5.64
CA TYR A 151 0.45 -17.26 -4.90
C TYR A 151 -0.96 -17.76 -5.26
N GLY A 152 -1.97 -17.29 -4.52
CA GLY A 152 -3.35 -17.69 -4.72
C GLY A 152 -3.74 -18.95 -3.93
N GLY A 153 -5.04 -19.20 -3.82
CA GLY A 153 -5.56 -20.38 -3.12
C GLY A 153 -7.00 -20.18 -2.71
N THR A 154 -7.39 -20.76 -1.58
CA THR A 154 -8.76 -20.70 -1.07
C THR A 154 -8.89 -19.98 0.28
N ALA A 155 -7.76 -19.55 0.87
CA ALA A 155 -7.73 -18.94 2.19
C ALA A 155 -7.98 -17.43 2.12
N ALA A 156 -9.24 -17.04 2.01
CA ALA A 156 -9.65 -15.63 1.94
C ALA A 156 -9.18 -14.79 3.15
N THR A 157 -8.88 -15.40 4.29
CA THR A 157 -8.37 -14.73 5.49
C THR A 157 -6.89 -15.07 5.75
N ASP A 158 -6.11 -15.42 4.72
CA ASP A 158 -4.66 -15.64 4.86
C ASP A 158 -3.95 -14.40 5.45
N ASN A 159 -2.98 -14.64 6.32
CA ASN A 159 -2.25 -13.59 7.04
C ASN A 159 -0.75 -13.64 6.71
N SER A 160 -0.31 -12.73 5.83
CA SER A 160 1.08 -12.55 5.43
C SER A 160 1.84 -11.54 6.31
N GLY A 161 1.23 -11.08 7.42
CA GLY A 161 1.82 -10.18 8.41
C GLY A 161 1.21 -8.77 8.40
N SER A 162 2.04 -7.76 8.63
CA SER A 162 1.63 -6.36 8.78
C SER A 162 2.65 -5.39 8.17
N LEU A 163 2.17 -4.45 7.37
CA LEU A 163 2.89 -3.26 6.95
C LEU A 163 2.19 -2.04 7.52
N THR A 164 2.89 -1.27 8.36
CA THR A 164 2.37 -0.02 8.94
C THR A 164 3.43 1.06 8.90
N TYR A 165 3.09 2.24 8.35
CA TYR A 165 4.01 3.38 8.17
C TYR A 165 5.29 2.97 7.44
N VAL A 166 5.11 2.46 6.23
CA VAL A 166 6.18 1.99 5.36
C VAL A 166 6.36 2.94 4.20
N ARG A 167 7.60 3.35 3.93
CA ARG A 167 7.96 4.17 2.78
C ARG A 167 8.89 3.41 1.84
N ILE A 168 8.48 3.25 0.60
CA ILE A 168 9.19 2.53 -0.47
C ILE A 168 9.55 3.54 -1.55
N GLU A 169 10.83 3.75 -1.76
CA GLU A 169 11.34 4.76 -2.70
C GLU A 169 12.14 4.10 -3.83
N ASN A 170 12.02 4.64 -5.04
CA ASN A 170 12.90 4.32 -6.18
C ASN A 170 12.87 2.88 -6.70
N ALA A 171 11.83 2.12 -6.36
CA ALA A 171 11.63 0.74 -6.80
C ALA A 171 11.15 0.65 -8.28
N GLY A 172 10.90 -0.57 -8.74
CA GLY A 172 10.35 -0.85 -10.06
C GLY A 172 11.39 -1.06 -11.16
N ILE A 173 12.52 -1.70 -10.86
CA ILE A 173 13.50 -2.04 -11.89
C ILE A 173 12.93 -3.08 -12.87
N SER A 174 13.29 -2.98 -14.16
CA SER A 174 12.97 -4.04 -15.12
C SER A 174 13.94 -5.22 -14.92
N TYR A 175 13.40 -6.42 -14.73
CA TYR A 175 14.19 -7.65 -14.54
C TYR A 175 14.60 -8.26 -15.88
N ALA A 176 13.64 -8.30 -16.83
CA ALA A 176 13.84 -8.75 -18.20
C ALA A 176 12.75 -8.10 -19.08
N THR A 177 12.87 -8.21 -20.40
CA THR A 177 11.84 -7.72 -21.32
C THR A 177 10.46 -8.28 -20.96
N GLY A 178 9.53 -7.38 -20.60
CA GLY A 178 8.17 -7.74 -20.19
C GLY A 178 8.05 -8.36 -18.79
N LYS A 179 9.09 -8.25 -17.96
CA LYS A 179 9.08 -8.67 -16.55
C LYS A 179 9.62 -7.54 -15.69
N ASN A 180 8.70 -6.84 -15.05
CA ASN A 180 9.02 -5.65 -14.27
C ASN A 180 8.69 -5.89 -12.80
N PHE A 181 9.45 -5.23 -11.93
CA PHE A 181 9.08 -5.12 -10.53
C PHE A 181 8.18 -3.90 -10.32
N ASN A 182 7.51 -3.82 -9.17
CA ASN A 182 6.74 -2.64 -8.74
C ASN A 182 7.32 -2.06 -7.45
N GLY A 183 6.69 -1.02 -6.91
CA GLY A 183 6.95 -0.58 -5.53
C GLY A 183 6.55 -1.63 -4.51
N LEU A 184 5.26 -1.95 -4.47
CA LEU A 184 4.68 -3.00 -3.63
C LEU A 184 3.74 -3.88 -4.45
N SER A 185 4.08 -5.17 -4.54
CA SER A 185 3.22 -6.18 -5.19
C SER A 185 2.55 -7.07 -4.16
N LEU A 186 1.22 -7.10 -4.18
CA LEU A 186 0.36 -7.87 -3.26
C LEU A 186 -0.33 -8.99 -4.04
N TYR A 187 0.24 -10.19 -4.02
CA TYR A 187 -0.26 -11.34 -4.75
C TYR A 187 -1.12 -12.26 -3.87
N GLY A 188 -2.43 -12.32 -4.13
CA GLY A 188 -3.36 -13.22 -3.45
C GLY A 188 -3.39 -13.02 -1.93
N ILE A 189 -3.37 -11.77 -1.46
CA ILE A 189 -3.27 -11.46 -0.03
C ILE A 189 -4.65 -11.55 0.64
N GLY A 190 -4.71 -12.20 1.80
CA GLY A 190 -5.93 -12.36 2.58
C GLY A 190 -6.27 -11.16 3.46
N SER A 191 -7.53 -11.08 3.91
CA SER A 191 -8.09 -9.95 4.65
C SER A 191 -7.49 -9.74 6.05
N ASP A 192 -6.85 -10.77 6.60
CA ASP A 192 -6.22 -10.71 7.93
C ASP A 192 -4.80 -10.14 7.87
N THR A 193 -4.27 -9.90 6.67
CA THR A 193 -3.02 -9.17 6.45
C THR A 193 -3.27 -7.67 6.58
N LYS A 194 -2.47 -6.99 7.40
CA LYS A 194 -2.61 -5.55 7.61
C LYS A 194 -1.73 -4.76 6.64
N VAL A 195 -2.34 -3.85 5.87
CA VAL A 195 -1.62 -2.95 4.95
C VAL A 195 -2.12 -1.52 5.14
N GLU A 196 -1.41 -0.74 5.94
CA GLU A 196 -1.86 0.61 6.33
C GLU A 196 -0.71 1.62 6.32
N ASN A 197 -0.98 2.88 5.94
CA ASN A 197 0.01 3.94 5.92
C ASN A 197 1.22 3.53 5.05
N ILE A 198 0.97 3.33 3.76
CA ILE A 198 1.99 2.95 2.78
C ILE A 198 2.26 4.14 1.88
N ALA A 199 3.53 4.50 1.74
CA ALA A 199 3.99 5.51 0.82
C ALA A 199 4.92 4.89 -0.23
N VAL A 200 4.56 5.00 -1.51
CA VAL A 200 5.41 4.61 -2.64
C VAL A 200 5.79 5.86 -3.41
N VAL A 201 7.10 6.08 -3.59
CA VAL A 201 7.63 7.36 -4.05
C VAL A 201 8.65 7.14 -5.16
N SER A 202 8.47 7.86 -6.27
CA SER A 202 9.47 7.93 -7.34
C SER A 202 9.87 6.57 -7.93
N GLY A 203 8.92 5.64 -8.09
CA GLY A 203 9.13 4.38 -8.80
C GLY A 203 9.26 4.56 -10.32
N ALA A 204 9.77 3.53 -11.01
CA ALA A 204 9.76 3.45 -12.49
C ALA A 204 8.59 2.62 -13.05
N GLU A 205 7.92 1.85 -12.22
CA GLU A 205 6.78 0.99 -12.56
C GLU A 205 5.63 1.30 -11.59
N ASP A 206 4.62 0.42 -11.51
CA ASP A 206 3.43 0.65 -10.69
C ASP A 206 3.81 0.89 -9.23
N GLY A 207 3.15 1.86 -8.59
CA GLY A 207 3.37 2.16 -7.18
C GLY A 207 2.98 0.98 -6.30
N ILE A 208 1.70 0.61 -6.36
CA ILE A 208 1.16 -0.58 -5.71
C ILE A 208 0.38 -1.37 -6.74
N GLN A 209 0.63 -2.68 -6.84
CA GLN A 209 -0.14 -3.57 -7.69
C GLN A 209 -0.69 -4.76 -6.90
N ILE A 210 -2.00 -4.96 -7.00
CA ILE A 210 -2.74 -6.01 -6.30
C ILE A 210 -3.18 -7.07 -7.31
N TYR A 211 -2.80 -8.32 -7.07
CA TYR A 211 -3.15 -9.45 -7.91
C TYR A 211 -4.08 -10.39 -7.12
N GLY A 212 -5.38 -10.17 -7.23
CA GLY A 212 -6.40 -10.94 -6.54
C GLY A 212 -6.37 -10.79 -5.01
N GLY A 213 -7.07 -11.68 -4.32
CA GLY A 213 -7.20 -11.68 -2.87
C GLY A 213 -8.30 -10.77 -2.33
N THR A 214 -8.24 -10.54 -1.03
CA THR A 214 -9.30 -9.90 -0.20
C THR A 214 -8.73 -8.85 0.75
N VAL A 215 -7.43 -8.54 0.63
CA VAL A 215 -6.73 -7.57 1.48
C VAL A 215 -7.39 -6.20 1.44
N ASN A 216 -7.44 -5.54 2.59
CA ASN A 216 -7.89 -4.16 2.73
C ASN A 216 -6.69 -3.23 2.89
N LEU A 217 -6.72 -2.08 2.23
CA LEU A 217 -5.69 -1.06 2.32
C LEU A 217 -6.28 0.23 2.90
N THR A 218 -5.52 0.92 3.75
CA THR A 218 -5.92 2.24 4.25
C THR A 218 -4.72 3.18 4.30
N ASN A 219 -4.93 4.46 3.96
CA ASN A 219 -3.90 5.49 3.97
C ASN A 219 -2.74 5.17 2.99
N ILE A 220 -3.02 5.34 1.70
CA ILE A 220 -2.08 5.09 0.61
C ILE A 220 -1.60 6.43 0.05
N VAL A 221 -0.28 6.60 -0.03
CA VAL A 221 0.37 7.67 -0.79
C VAL A 221 1.16 7.02 -1.92
N SER A 222 0.90 7.43 -3.16
CA SER A 222 1.63 6.91 -4.32
C SER A 222 1.96 8.07 -5.25
N ILE A 223 3.20 8.55 -5.18
CA ILE A 223 3.58 9.83 -5.78
C ILE A 223 4.78 9.71 -6.70
N GLY A 224 4.64 10.35 -7.85
CA GLY A 224 5.66 10.47 -8.86
C GLY A 224 6.17 9.14 -9.37
N ASN A 225 5.33 8.11 -9.53
CA ASN A 225 5.75 6.90 -10.26
C ASN A 225 5.79 7.20 -11.77
N ALA A 226 6.59 6.44 -12.52
CA ALA A 226 6.63 6.58 -13.98
C ALA A 226 5.51 5.80 -14.68
N ASP A 227 4.96 4.77 -14.02
CA ASP A 227 3.75 4.05 -14.43
C ASP A 227 2.58 4.42 -13.50
N ASP A 228 1.64 3.51 -13.27
CA ASP A 228 0.40 3.79 -12.54
C ASP A 228 0.63 3.93 -11.03
N ALA A 229 -0.22 4.71 -10.37
CA ALA A 229 -0.08 4.90 -8.93
C ALA A 229 -0.68 3.75 -8.09
N LEU A 230 -1.81 3.18 -8.51
CA LEU A 230 -2.43 2.00 -7.89
C LEU A 230 -3.10 1.13 -8.97
N VAL A 231 -2.80 -0.16 -8.96
CA VAL A 231 -3.35 -1.12 -9.91
C VAL A 231 -3.97 -2.31 -9.18
N TRP A 232 -5.08 -2.82 -9.70
CA TRP A 232 -5.57 -4.15 -9.32
C TRP A 232 -5.94 -5.00 -10.54
N THR A 233 -5.72 -6.30 -10.38
CA THR A 233 -6.08 -7.35 -11.33
C THR A 233 -6.46 -8.62 -10.58
N ASP A 234 -6.77 -9.67 -11.32
CA ASP A 234 -6.84 -11.07 -10.89
C ASP A 234 -7.91 -11.36 -9.84
N GLY A 235 -8.97 -10.56 -9.81
CA GLY A 235 -10.16 -10.83 -9.02
C GLY A 235 -10.11 -10.28 -7.59
N TRP A 236 -9.42 -9.15 -7.38
CA TRP A 236 -9.34 -8.55 -6.04
C TRP A 236 -10.70 -8.04 -5.56
N VAL A 237 -11.11 -8.50 -4.38
CA VAL A 237 -12.41 -8.19 -3.75
C VAL A 237 -12.25 -7.61 -2.34
N GLY A 238 -11.28 -6.71 -2.18
CA GLY A 238 -11.02 -5.98 -0.93
C GLY A 238 -11.56 -4.56 -0.92
N THR A 239 -10.99 -3.73 -0.04
CA THR A 239 -11.29 -2.30 0.04
C THR A 239 -10.01 -1.46 0.05
N ALA A 240 -10.09 -0.23 -0.45
CA ALA A 240 -9.03 0.76 -0.25
C ALA A 240 -9.63 2.11 0.15
N SER A 241 -9.06 2.73 1.18
CA SER A 241 -9.50 4.05 1.64
C SER A 241 -8.36 5.03 1.90
N ASN A 242 -8.63 6.32 1.74
CA ASN A 242 -7.67 7.42 1.91
C ASN A 242 -6.47 7.27 0.97
N ILE A 243 -6.71 7.49 -0.32
CA ILE A 243 -5.71 7.31 -1.39
C ILE A 243 -5.33 8.69 -1.92
N TYR A 244 -4.06 9.05 -1.80
CA TYR A 244 -3.51 10.26 -2.39
C TYR A 244 -2.44 9.92 -3.42
N THR A 245 -2.63 10.37 -4.66
CA THR A 245 -1.63 10.23 -5.72
C THR A 245 -1.33 11.57 -6.35
N LYS A 246 -0.09 11.71 -6.83
CA LYS A 246 0.37 12.90 -7.52
C LYS A 246 1.42 12.54 -8.55
N ARG A 247 1.23 12.87 -9.82
CA ARG A 247 2.27 12.69 -10.84
C ARG A 247 3.46 13.61 -10.62
N ARG A 248 4.60 13.30 -11.25
CA ARG A 248 5.75 14.21 -11.27
C ARG A 248 5.35 15.50 -12.01
N THR A 249 5.91 16.64 -11.62
CA THR A 249 5.65 17.94 -12.27
C THR A 249 6.03 17.95 -13.75
N SER A 250 6.95 17.07 -14.19
CA SER A 250 7.27 16.84 -15.61
C SER A 250 6.12 16.21 -16.41
N GLY A 251 5.02 15.83 -15.75
CA GLY A 251 3.92 15.01 -16.25
C GLY A 251 4.30 13.57 -16.56
N THR A 252 5.48 13.12 -16.10
CA THR A 252 5.84 11.70 -16.15
C THR A 252 4.96 10.90 -15.18
N GLY A 253 4.25 9.91 -15.70
CA GLY A 253 3.35 9.00 -14.99
C GLY A 253 2.21 8.51 -15.89
N ASN A 254 1.69 7.32 -15.58
CA ASN A 254 0.48 6.77 -16.20
C ASN A 254 -0.73 7.02 -15.28
N THR A 255 -1.76 6.19 -15.32
CA THR A 255 -3.02 6.43 -14.60
C THR A 255 -2.84 6.61 -13.09
N GLY A 256 -3.75 7.36 -12.48
CA GLY A 256 -3.81 7.42 -11.03
C GLY A 256 -4.28 6.07 -10.46
N ILE A 257 -5.31 5.49 -11.06
CA ILE A 257 -5.85 4.18 -10.71
C ILE A 257 -6.15 3.38 -11.98
N LYS A 258 -5.61 2.16 -12.08
CA LYS A 258 -5.92 1.19 -13.13
C LYS A 258 -6.57 -0.06 -12.55
N GLY A 259 -7.77 -0.40 -13.03
CA GLY A 259 -8.53 -1.55 -12.57
C GLY A 259 -8.88 -2.51 -13.69
N LEU A 260 -8.57 -3.78 -13.50
CA LEU A 260 -9.07 -4.87 -14.33
C LEU A 260 -9.48 -6.09 -13.49
N SER A 261 -10.35 -6.93 -14.04
CA SER A 261 -10.69 -8.20 -13.39
C SER A 261 -9.76 -9.31 -13.86
N ASN A 262 -9.71 -9.53 -15.17
CA ASN A 262 -8.89 -10.56 -15.78
C ASN A 262 -8.75 -10.24 -17.26
N ALA A 263 -7.51 -10.22 -17.75
CA ALA A 263 -7.21 -9.82 -19.13
C ALA A 263 -7.67 -10.83 -20.18
N ALA A 264 -7.77 -12.12 -19.83
CA ALA A 264 -8.09 -13.20 -20.78
C ALA A 264 -9.57 -13.61 -20.73
N ASN A 265 -10.21 -13.51 -19.57
CA ASN A 265 -11.61 -13.85 -19.36
C ASN A 265 -12.28 -12.80 -18.47
N THR A 266 -12.93 -11.82 -19.10
CA THR A 266 -13.58 -10.70 -18.38
C THR A 266 -14.71 -11.13 -17.46
N ASP A 267 -15.17 -12.39 -17.54
CA ASP A 267 -16.20 -12.98 -16.68
C ASP A 267 -15.65 -13.95 -15.61
N ALA A 268 -14.33 -14.03 -15.47
CA ALA A 268 -13.69 -14.87 -14.47
C ALA A 268 -14.13 -14.52 -13.04
N SER A 269 -14.30 -15.56 -12.22
CA SER A 269 -14.68 -15.45 -10.81
C SER A 269 -13.49 -15.81 -9.90
N PRO A 270 -13.29 -15.11 -8.76
CA PRO A 270 -14.01 -13.91 -8.35
C PRO A 270 -13.75 -12.73 -9.31
N ARG A 271 -14.78 -11.95 -9.60
CA ARG A 271 -14.61 -10.72 -10.38
C ARG A 271 -14.04 -9.64 -9.47
N SER A 272 -13.03 -8.89 -9.94
CA SER A 272 -12.53 -7.73 -9.18
C SER A 272 -13.70 -6.80 -8.88
N ASN A 273 -13.94 -6.49 -7.61
CA ASN A 273 -15.05 -5.65 -7.18
C ASN A 273 -14.73 -4.90 -5.88
N PRO A 274 -13.67 -4.06 -5.87
CA PRO A 274 -13.29 -3.36 -4.66
C PRO A 274 -14.22 -2.20 -4.32
N VAL A 275 -14.28 -1.87 -3.03
CA VAL A 275 -14.88 -0.62 -2.54
C VAL A 275 -13.76 0.40 -2.28
N ILE A 276 -13.80 1.51 -3.01
CA ILE A 276 -12.78 2.56 -2.98
C ILE A 276 -13.38 3.83 -2.39
N LYS A 277 -12.76 4.41 -1.34
CA LYS A 277 -13.27 5.63 -0.68
C LYS A 277 -12.17 6.65 -0.43
N ASN A 278 -12.55 7.94 -0.41
CA ASN A 278 -11.67 9.05 -0.02
C ASN A 278 -10.40 9.10 -0.89
N VAL A 279 -10.57 9.49 -2.15
CA VAL A 279 -9.51 9.47 -3.16
C VAL A 279 -9.20 10.89 -3.63
N THR A 280 -7.92 11.25 -3.67
CA THR A 280 -7.41 12.45 -4.35
C THR A 280 -6.37 12.02 -5.37
N LEU A 281 -6.60 12.28 -6.66
CA LEU A 281 -5.64 12.01 -7.74
C LEU A 281 -5.25 13.32 -8.42
N ILE A 282 -3.99 13.70 -8.28
CA ILE A 282 -3.41 14.88 -8.94
C ILE A 282 -2.59 14.42 -10.15
N GLY A 283 -3.05 14.77 -11.35
CA GLY A 283 -2.44 14.37 -12.60
C GLY A 283 -1.28 15.26 -12.99
N GLY A 284 -1.11 15.41 -14.30
CA GLY A 284 -0.09 16.22 -14.93
C GLY A 284 -0.52 16.58 -16.35
N THR A 285 -0.07 17.73 -16.85
CA THR A 285 -0.48 18.26 -18.16
C THR A 285 0.12 17.51 -19.36
N THR A 286 0.92 16.47 -19.11
CA THR A 286 1.49 15.53 -20.09
C THR A 286 1.40 14.10 -19.53
N GLY A 287 1.58 13.08 -20.37
CA GLY A 287 1.43 11.66 -20.00
C GLY A 287 0.11 11.04 -20.44
N GLU A 288 -0.26 9.89 -19.86
CA GLU A 288 -1.53 9.22 -20.15
C GLU A 288 -2.73 10.07 -19.70
N SER A 289 -3.87 10.00 -20.39
CA SER A 289 -4.99 10.92 -20.17
C SER A 289 -5.83 10.61 -18.92
N GLN A 290 -5.78 9.38 -18.42
CA GLN A 290 -6.84 8.80 -17.59
C GLN A 290 -6.48 8.85 -16.10
N ALA A 291 -7.30 9.50 -15.28
CA ALA A 291 -7.14 9.48 -13.82
C ALA A 291 -7.48 8.10 -13.26
N ILE A 292 -8.65 7.58 -13.66
CA ILE A 292 -9.16 6.27 -13.27
C ILE A 292 -9.54 5.51 -14.54
N ARG A 293 -8.88 4.39 -14.81
CA ARG A 293 -9.20 3.51 -15.94
C ARG A 293 -9.70 2.16 -15.44
N LEU A 294 -10.89 1.77 -15.86
CA LEU A 294 -11.56 0.54 -15.44
C LEU A 294 -11.94 -0.28 -16.67
N TYR A 295 -11.43 -1.50 -16.77
CA TYR A 295 -11.58 -2.30 -17.97
C TYR A 295 -11.54 -3.81 -17.70
N SER A 296 -11.65 -4.60 -18.76
CA SER A 296 -11.54 -6.07 -18.73
C SER A 296 -12.36 -6.70 -17.59
N GLY A 297 -13.63 -6.30 -17.51
CA GLY A 297 -14.62 -6.84 -16.59
C GLY A 297 -14.46 -6.48 -15.12
N THR A 298 -13.63 -5.51 -14.74
CA THR A 298 -13.63 -5.05 -13.34
C THR A 298 -14.94 -4.39 -12.98
N TYR A 299 -15.46 -4.73 -11.80
CA TYR A 299 -16.40 -3.92 -11.06
C TYR A 299 -15.63 -3.08 -10.04
N ALA A 300 -16.29 -2.09 -9.45
CA ALA A 300 -15.89 -1.42 -8.21
C ALA A 300 -17.03 -0.49 -7.76
N SER A 301 -16.85 0.17 -6.62
CA SER A 301 -17.62 1.35 -6.25
C SER A 301 -16.69 2.42 -5.68
N PHE A 302 -16.97 3.69 -6.00
CA PHE A 302 -16.20 4.85 -5.59
C PHE A 302 -17.08 5.83 -4.81
N GLU A 303 -16.52 6.41 -3.75
CA GLU A 303 -17.18 7.45 -2.95
C GLU A 303 -16.15 8.47 -2.46
N ASN A 304 -16.51 9.77 -2.51
CA ASN A 304 -15.66 10.89 -2.10
C ASN A 304 -14.34 10.93 -2.88
N VAL A 305 -14.42 11.34 -4.13
CA VAL A 305 -13.29 11.36 -5.09
C VAL A 305 -12.99 12.79 -5.53
N VAL A 306 -11.71 13.14 -5.61
CA VAL A 306 -11.20 14.44 -6.04
C VAL A 306 -10.20 14.21 -7.16
N LEU A 307 -10.45 14.80 -8.33
CA LEU A 307 -9.59 14.67 -9.52
C LEU A 307 -9.16 16.05 -10.01
N SER A 308 -7.87 16.22 -10.28
CA SER A 308 -7.30 17.45 -10.84
C SER A 308 -6.21 17.16 -11.85
N ASP A 309 -6.10 18.01 -12.87
CA ASP A 309 -5.06 17.95 -13.91
C ASP A 309 -5.04 16.64 -14.71
N TRP A 310 -6.24 16.18 -15.11
CA TRP A 310 -6.44 14.99 -15.94
C TRP A 310 -7.25 15.31 -17.19
N THR A 311 -6.96 14.69 -18.32
CA THR A 311 -7.85 14.83 -19.48
C THR A 311 -9.14 14.05 -19.26
N ASP A 312 -9.06 12.80 -18.81
CA ASP A 312 -10.21 11.94 -18.54
C ASP A 312 -10.29 11.60 -17.04
N GLY A 313 -11.42 11.89 -16.39
CA GLY A 313 -11.65 11.56 -14.98
C GLY A 313 -11.80 10.06 -14.76
N PHE A 314 -12.94 9.50 -15.19
CA PHE A 314 -13.12 8.05 -15.28
C PHE A 314 -13.19 7.60 -16.74
N SER A 315 -12.47 6.54 -17.07
CA SER A 315 -12.58 5.81 -18.33
C SER A 315 -13.12 4.41 -18.06
N LEU A 316 -14.35 4.16 -18.52
CA LEU A 316 -15.03 2.88 -18.39
C LEU A 316 -14.93 2.12 -19.72
N GLU A 317 -14.28 0.97 -19.73
CA GLU A 317 -14.02 0.20 -20.96
C GLU A 317 -14.48 -1.25 -20.80
N SER A 318 -14.89 -1.88 -21.90
CA SER A 318 -15.53 -3.22 -21.98
C SER A 318 -16.98 -3.27 -21.48
N ASP A 319 -17.81 -4.08 -22.15
CA ASP A 319 -19.26 -4.08 -21.97
C ASP A 319 -19.69 -4.41 -20.54
N SER A 320 -19.03 -5.38 -19.90
CA SER A 320 -19.34 -5.80 -18.54
C SER A 320 -19.00 -4.73 -17.51
N THR A 321 -17.85 -4.06 -17.65
CA THR A 321 -17.50 -2.90 -16.82
C THR A 321 -18.47 -1.75 -17.06
N VAL A 322 -18.72 -1.36 -18.32
CA VAL A 322 -19.62 -0.26 -18.64
C VAL A 322 -21.02 -0.51 -18.07
N THR A 323 -21.55 -1.73 -18.20
CA THR A 323 -22.85 -2.11 -17.64
C THR A 323 -22.91 -1.97 -16.12
N HIS A 324 -21.82 -2.27 -15.40
CA HIS A 324 -21.79 -2.17 -13.94
C HIS A 324 -21.79 -0.72 -13.43
N PHE A 325 -21.22 0.22 -14.19
CA PHE A 325 -21.09 1.61 -13.77
C PHE A 325 -22.16 2.54 -14.37
N ASN A 326 -22.45 2.40 -15.67
CA ASN A 326 -23.24 3.36 -16.42
C ASN A 326 -24.73 3.25 -16.07
N GLY A 327 -25.28 4.24 -15.38
CA GLY A 327 -26.65 4.25 -14.88
C GLY A 327 -26.84 3.71 -13.46
N GLU A 328 -25.79 3.14 -12.87
CA GLU A 328 -25.89 2.27 -11.68
C GLU A 328 -25.43 2.93 -10.37
N SER A 329 -25.10 4.23 -10.40
CA SER A 329 -24.72 5.03 -9.24
C SER A 329 -23.58 4.41 -8.41
N LYS A 330 -22.58 3.85 -9.09
CA LYS A 330 -21.37 3.28 -8.47
C LYS A 330 -20.27 4.30 -8.21
N ILE A 331 -20.39 5.50 -8.77
CA ILE A 331 -19.45 6.60 -8.59
C ILE A 331 -20.18 7.72 -7.86
N LYS A 332 -19.81 8.00 -6.61
CA LYS A 332 -20.52 8.97 -5.76
C LYS A 332 -19.59 10.05 -5.25
N ASP A 333 -20.16 11.24 -5.06
CA ASP A 333 -19.50 12.38 -4.42
C ASP A 333 -18.15 12.72 -5.06
N VAL A 334 -18.16 13.05 -6.35
CA VAL A 334 -16.95 13.40 -7.10
C VAL A 334 -16.80 14.92 -7.23
N PHE A 335 -15.62 15.42 -6.92
CA PHE A 335 -15.16 16.75 -7.33
C PHE A 335 -14.21 16.62 -8.52
N PHE A 336 -14.61 17.21 -9.65
CA PHE A 336 -13.75 17.39 -10.82
C PHE A 336 -13.26 18.84 -10.81
N ASP A 337 -11.94 19.03 -10.68
CA ASP A 337 -11.35 20.36 -10.83
C ASP A 337 -11.53 20.88 -12.27
N THR A 338 -11.38 22.19 -12.49
CA THR A 338 -11.60 22.84 -13.79
C THR A 338 -10.72 22.29 -14.90
N ASN A 339 -9.58 21.69 -14.54
CA ASN A 339 -8.64 21.10 -15.48
C ASN A 339 -8.98 19.65 -15.86
N VAL A 340 -10.11 19.11 -15.41
CA VAL A 340 -10.64 17.82 -15.89
C VAL A 340 -11.50 18.03 -17.13
N THR A 341 -11.04 17.55 -18.29
CA THR A 341 -11.72 17.81 -19.58
C THR A 341 -12.97 16.94 -19.76
N ASN A 342 -12.82 15.62 -19.65
CA ASN A 342 -13.90 14.64 -19.78
C ASN A 342 -14.15 14.01 -18.41
N LYS A 343 -15.29 14.31 -17.79
CA LYS A 343 -15.60 13.77 -16.44
C LYS A 343 -15.68 12.24 -16.45
N ILE A 344 -16.45 11.67 -17.36
CA ILE A 344 -16.59 10.23 -17.58
C ILE A 344 -16.56 9.96 -19.09
N THR A 345 -15.80 8.95 -19.51
CA THR A 345 -15.88 8.35 -20.86
C THR A 345 -16.29 6.88 -20.74
N ALA A 346 -16.99 6.36 -21.74
CA ALA A 346 -17.35 4.95 -21.79
C ALA A 346 -17.17 4.36 -23.20
N LYS A 347 -16.55 3.18 -23.28
CA LYS A 347 -16.34 2.44 -24.52
C LYS A 347 -16.75 0.97 -24.37
N ALA A 348 -17.53 0.49 -25.33
CA ALA A 348 -17.88 -0.92 -25.47
C ALA A 348 -16.65 -1.77 -25.81
N THR A 349 -16.79 -3.09 -25.76
CA THR A 349 -15.68 -4.03 -26.06
C THR A 349 -15.16 -3.87 -27.49
N ASP A 350 -16.02 -3.50 -28.45
CA ASP A 350 -15.65 -3.23 -29.84
C ASP A 350 -14.99 -1.85 -30.05
N GLY A 351 -14.82 -1.06 -28.98
CA GLY A 351 -14.24 0.27 -28.99
C GLY A 351 -15.21 1.40 -29.33
N SER A 352 -16.48 1.10 -29.61
CA SER A 352 -17.50 2.13 -29.86
C SER A 352 -17.82 2.93 -28.59
N ASN A 353 -18.13 4.22 -28.77
CA ASN A 353 -18.48 5.09 -27.65
C ASN A 353 -19.89 4.74 -27.12
N VAL A 354 -20.02 4.68 -25.81
CA VAL A 354 -21.30 4.47 -25.11
C VAL A 354 -21.74 5.77 -24.47
N ALA A 355 -23.02 6.14 -24.65
CA ALA A 355 -23.58 7.34 -24.02
C ALA A 355 -23.65 7.18 -22.50
N ILE A 356 -23.20 8.21 -21.77
CA ILE A 356 -23.24 8.23 -20.31
C ILE A 356 -24.66 8.53 -19.82
N GLN A 357 -25.18 7.69 -18.93
CA GLN A 357 -26.47 7.88 -18.29
C GLN A 357 -26.38 8.87 -17.12
N SER A 358 -27.48 9.57 -16.83
CA SER A 358 -27.50 10.62 -15.79
C SER A 358 -27.18 10.11 -14.38
N SER A 359 -27.49 8.85 -14.06
CA SER A 359 -27.24 8.23 -12.75
C SER A 359 -25.90 7.51 -12.63
N THR A 360 -25.01 7.62 -13.63
CA THR A 360 -23.67 7.02 -13.61
C THR A 360 -22.81 7.58 -12.48
N TYR A 361 -22.89 8.89 -12.24
CA TYR A 361 -22.16 9.57 -11.18
C TYR A 361 -22.95 10.76 -10.61
N ASN A 362 -22.59 11.19 -9.40
CA ASN A 362 -22.98 12.50 -8.87
C ASN A 362 -21.75 13.33 -8.49
N GLU A 363 -21.85 14.64 -8.71
CA GLU A 363 -20.82 15.59 -8.31
C GLU A 363 -21.08 16.17 -6.92
N LYS A 364 -20.01 16.55 -6.24
CA LYS A 364 -20.05 17.20 -4.93
C LYS A 364 -18.89 18.19 -4.81
N ALA A 365 -19.21 19.47 -4.77
CA ALA A 365 -18.21 20.55 -4.82
C ALA A 365 -17.28 20.58 -3.59
N ASP A 366 -17.75 20.12 -2.44
CA ASP A 366 -17.03 20.05 -1.17
C ASP A 366 -16.53 18.62 -0.85
N ALA A 367 -16.41 17.75 -1.87
CA ALA A 367 -15.75 16.46 -1.69
C ALA A 367 -14.32 16.68 -1.22
N THR A 368 -13.94 15.97 -0.15
CA THR A 368 -12.65 16.15 0.52
C THR A 368 -11.59 15.19 -0.03
N GLY A 369 -12.00 14.19 -0.82
CA GLY A 369 -11.10 13.19 -1.39
C GLY A 369 -10.32 12.47 -0.28
N ALA A 370 -8.99 12.47 -0.38
CA ALA A 370 -8.10 11.94 0.66
C ALA A 370 -8.07 12.77 1.97
N GLY A 371 -9.00 13.72 2.16
CA GLY A 371 -9.19 14.49 3.40
C GLY A 371 -8.78 15.95 3.33
N ASN A 372 -8.19 16.41 2.22
CA ASN A 372 -7.79 17.82 2.03
C ASN A 372 -7.94 18.32 0.58
N GLN A 373 -8.94 17.77 -0.12
CA GLN A 373 -9.26 18.08 -1.51
C GLN A 373 -8.01 17.99 -2.41
N LEU A 374 -7.52 19.12 -2.94
CA LEU A 374 -6.35 19.19 -3.84
C LEU A 374 -5.00 19.28 -3.12
N ALA A 375 -5.00 19.57 -1.81
CA ALA A 375 -3.78 19.73 -1.04
C ALA A 375 -3.31 18.40 -0.42
N SER A 376 -2.05 18.36 0.03
CA SER A 376 -1.52 17.23 0.79
C SER A 376 -2.42 16.91 1.99
N PRO A 377 -2.84 15.65 2.19
CA PRO A 377 -3.67 15.30 3.32
C PRO A 377 -2.86 15.28 4.62
N ALA A 378 -3.42 15.87 5.69
CA ALA A 378 -2.72 16.03 6.97
C ALA A 378 -2.26 14.70 7.60
N TRP A 379 -3.02 13.61 7.40
CA TRP A 379 -2.65 12.28 7.92
C TRP A 379 -1.39 11.70 7.27
N ALA A 380 -0.98 12.20 6.10
CA ALA A 380 0.16 11.71 5.36
C ALA A 380 1.45 12.51 5.60
N ILE A 381 1.34 13.75 6.09
CA ILE A 381 2.47 14.66 6.23
C ILE A 381 3.50 14.09 7.23
N GLY A 382 4.79 14.27 6.92
CA GLY A 382 5.92 13.87 7.77
C GLY A 382 6.44 12.46 7.51
N TRP A 383 5.58 11.43 7.48
CA TRP A 383 6.02 10.05 7.30
C TRP A 383 6.13 9.63 5.83
N SER A 384 5.23 10.12 4.97
CA SER A 384 5.05 9.66 3.59
C SER A 384 5.96 10.33 2.56
N SER A 385 6.82 11.28 2.96
CA SER A 385 7.55 12.27 2.15
C SER A 385 6.75 13.49 1.68
N LEU A 386 5.43 13.52 1.89
CA LEU A 386 4.64 14.73 1.69
C LEU A 386 4.97 15.81 2.73
N GLN A 387 4.99 17.05 2.24
CA GLN A 387 5.12 18.28 3.02
C GLN A 387 3.76 18.94 3.22
#